data_AF-A0A5B0PYN2-F1
#
_entry.id   AF-A0A5B0PYN2-F1
#
_cell.length_a   1.000
_cell.length_b   1.000
_cell.length_c   1.000
_cell.angle_alpha   90.00
_cell.angle_beta   90.00
_cell.angle_gamma   90.00
#
_symmetry.space_group_name_H-M   'P 1'
#
loop_
_entity.id
_entity.type
_entity.pdbx_description
1 polymer ?
#
loop_
_entity_poly.entity_id
_entity_poly.type
_entity_poly.pdbx_seq_one_letter_code
_entity_poly.pdbx_strand_id
1 'polypeptide(L)'
;MQLELGSLFKLCPHGGGGRIPFPDNPAVTMEIRGRGPPDSEWAAYNPDYPYGEPYCYTKHGAPDQVVDDCLKAFEQVPVDSDGRITDANKIRTKSLEVVFKSCAVKIFSNDGSNINLVKEQASVTFGDMVRKCDKQLGYLNVDGKEGPNEE
;
A
#
# COMPACT_ATOMS: atom_id res chain seq x y z
N MET A 1 -2.71 28.13 17.92
CA MET A 1 -3.66 28.84 17.03
C MET A 1 -4.44 27.77 16.28
N GLN A 2 -5.76 27.66 16.50
CA GLN A 2 -6.56 26.56 15.95
C GLN A 2 -6.94 26.89 14.51
N LEU A 3 -6.32 26.22 13.54
CA LEU A 3 -6.74 26.27 12.15
C LEU A 3 -8.08 25.52 12.05
N GLU A 4 -9.17 26.27 11.88
CA GLU A 4 -10.48 25.71 11.53
C GLU A 4 -10.34 24.87 10.25
N LEU A 5 -10.73 23.59 10.29
CA LEU A 5 -10.54 22.63 9.19
C LEU A 5 -11.07 23.19 7.84
N GLY A 6 -12.16 23.98 7.88
CA GLY A 6 -12.74 24.65 6.72
C GLY A 6 -11.85 25.70 6.05
N SER A 7 -10.90 26.29 6.78
CA SER A 7 -9.94 27.26 6.23
C SER A 7 -8.83 26.60 5.43
N LEU A 8 -8.50 25.34 5.73
CA LEU A 8 -7.45 24.58 5.03
C LEU A 8 -7.89 24.20 3.61
N PHE A 9 -9.17 23.89 3.39
CA PHE A 9 -9.70 23.61 2.05
C PHE A 9 -9.61 24.82 1.09
N LYS A 10 -9.58 26.05 1.63
CA LYS A 10 -9.38 27.27 0.82
C LYS A 10 -7.95 27.39 0.28
N LEU A 11 -6.99 26.68 0.87
CA LEU A 11 -5.60 26.64 0.40
C LEU A 11 -5.40 25.69 -0.79
N CYS A 12 -6.43 24.94 -1.16
CA CYS A 12 -6.46 24.06 -2.34
C CYS A 12 -7.42 24.63 -3.39
N PRO A 13 -7.09 25.76 -4.05
CA PRO A 13 -7.95 26.30 -5.10
C PRO A 13 -8.10 25.27 -6.22
N HIS A 14 -9.33 25.11 -6.73
CA HIS A 14 -9.73 24.19 -7.81
C HIS A 14 -9.94 22.71 -7.44
N GLY A 15 -10.06 22.35 -6.16
CA GLY A 15 -10.29 20.95 -5.77
C GLY A 15 -9.09 20.03 -6.07
N GLY A 16 -7.93 20.62 -6.36
CA GLY A 16 -6.67 19.91 -6.46
C GLY A 16 -6.23 19.47 -5.07
N GLY A 17 -5.76 18.23 -4.96
CA GLY A 17 -5.06 17.80 -3.76
C GLY A 17 -3.83 18.67 -3.47
N GLY A 18 -3.24 18.50 -2.29
CA GLY A 18 -2.04 19.24 -1.88
C GLY A 18 -1.50 18.78 -0.54
N ARG A 19 -0.23 19.11 -0.28
CA ARG A 19 0.41 18.93 1.03
C ARG A 19 0.61 20.29 1.69
N ILE A 20 0.06 20.45 2.89
CA ILE A 20 0.12 21.67 3.68
C ILE A 20 0.93 21.34 4.96
N PRO A 21 2.13 21.89 5.15
CA PRO A 21 2.86 21.73 6.40
C PRO A 21 2.12 22.44 7.54
N PHE A 22 2.17 21.87 8.75
CA PHE A 22 1.62 22.54 9.92
C PHE A 22 2.53 23.70 10.34
N PRO A 23 1.99 24.91 10.61
CA PRO A 23 2.81 26.08 10.94
C PRO A 23 3.71 25.88 12.16
N ASP A 24 3.21 25.19 13.18
CA ASP A 24 3.91 24.99 14.46
C ASP A 24 4.84 23.76 14.45
N ASN A 25 4.74 22.90 13.42
CA ASN A 25 5.63 21.76 13.22
C ASN A 25 5.73 21.42 11.72
N PRO A 26 6.74 21.96 11.00
CA PRO A 26 6.93 21.71 9.57
C PRO A 26 7.23 20.24 9.21
N ALA A 27 7.59 19.40 10.20
CA ALA A 27 7.78 17.97 9.98
C ALA A 27 6.45 17.22 9.84
N VAL A 28 5.33 17.82 10.25
CA VAL A 28 3.98 17.28 10.07
C VAL A 28 3.34 17.98 8.88
N THR A 29 2.84 17.20 7.93
CA THR A 29 2.12 17.70 6.76
C THR A 29 0.73 17.11 6.70
N MET A 30 -0.29 17.95 6.52
CA MET A 30 -1.61 17.50 6.12
C MET A 30 -1.63 17.30 4.61
N GLU A 31 -2.10 16.15 4.15
CA GLU A 31 -2.29 15.89 2.73
C GLU A 31 -3.77 15.76 2.40
N ILE A 32 -4.27 16.62 1.51
CA ILE A 32 -5.58 16.48 0.89
C ILE A 32 -5.33 15.75 -0.43
N ARG A 33 -5.76 14.50 -0.56
CA ARG A 33 -5.62 13.74 -1.81
C ARG A 33 -6.93 13.75 -2.58
N GLY A 34 -6.85 14.00 -3.88
CA GLY A 34 -7.96 13.70 -4.78
C GLY A 34 -8.19 12.20 -4.85
N ARG A 35 -9.45 11.79 -5.08
CA ARG A 35 -9.80 10.38 -5.30
C ARG A 35 -9.11 9.88 -6.58
N GLY A 36 -8.53 8.69 -6.53
CA GLY A 36 -8.06 7.97 -7.71
C GLY A 36 -9.21 7.71 -8.68
N PRO A 37 -9.08 8.00 -9.99
CA PRO A 37 -10.15 7.79 -10.96
C PRO A 37 -10.66 6.34 -10.95
N PRO A 38 -11.96 6.12 -11.21
CA PRO A 38 -12.46 4.79 -11.53
C PRO A 38 -11.62 4.14 -12.65
N ASP A 39 -11.48 2.82 -12.59
CA ASP A 39 -10.75 2.03 -13.61
C ASP A 39 -9.26 2.40 -13.79
N SER A 40 -8.64 3.01 -12.77
CA SER A 40 -7.20 3.30 -12.75
C SER A 40 -6.47 2.49 -11.68
N GLU A 41 -5.16 2.31 -11.84
CA GLU A 41 -4.31 1.70 -10.80
C GLU A 41 -4.40 2.42 -9.44
N TRP A 42 -4.85 3.68 -9.44
CA TRP A 42 -5.01 4.49 -8.24
C TRP A 42 -6.29 4.20 -7.45
N ALA A 43 -7.27 3.51 -8.05
CA ALA A 43 -8.56 3.23 -7.41
C ALA A 43 -8.40 2.36 -6.14
N ALA A 44 -7.43 1.44 -6.14
CA ALA A 44 -7.10 0.60 -4.99
C ALA A 44 -6.58 1.37 -3.78
N TYR A 45 -6.07 2.59 -3.97
CA TYR A 45 -5.52 3.43 -2.90
C TYR A 45 -6.54 4.45 -2.36
N ASN A 46 -7.79 4.38 -2.82
CA ASN A 46 -8.84 5.23 -2.29
C ASN A 46 -9.13 4.87 -0.82
N PRO A 47 -9.35 5.85 0.07
CA PRO A 47 -9.53 5.60 1.51
C PRO A 47 -10.71 4.68 1.87
N ASP A 48 -11.70 4.56 0.98
CA ASP A 48 -12.89 3.73 1.15
C ASP A 48 -12.80 2.40 0.38
N TYR A 49 -11.67 2.10 -0.25
CA TYR A 49 -11.46 0.80 -0.87
C TYR A 49 -11.32 -0.27 0.23
N PRO A 50 -12.09 -1.36 0.20
CA PRO A 50 -12.15 -2.32 1.30
C PRO A 50 -10.81 -3.04 1.54
N TYR A 51 -10.54 -3.31 2.82
CA TYR A 51 -9.45 -4.21 3.23
C TYR A 51 -9.77 -5.65 2.81
N GLY A 52 -8.74 -6.41 2.45
CA GLY A 52 -8.86 -7.82 2.08
C GLY A 52 -9.43 -8.09 0.68
N GLU A 53 -9.90 -7.06 -0.02
CA GLU A 53 -10.48 -7.19 -1.36
C GLU A 53 -9.41 -6.96 -2.45
N PRO A 54 -9.18 -7.92 -3.37
CA PRO A 54 -8.30 -7.74 -4.51
C PRO A 54 -8.83 -6.72 -5.52
N TYR A 55 -8.00 -5.75 -5.91
CA TYR A 55 -8.20 -4.91 -7.08
C TYR A 55 -7.29 -5.38 -8.22
N CYS A 56 -7.88 -5.67 -9.39
CA CYS A 56 -7.15 -6.12 -10.57
C CYS A 56 -7.12 -5.01 -11.63
N TYR A 57 -5.94 -4.70 -12.15
CA TYR A 57 -5.75 -3.65 -13.15
C TYR A 57 -4.88 -4.10 -14.32
N THR A 58 -5.39 -3.92 -15.52
CA THR A 58 -4.64 -4.18 -16.76
C THR A 58 -3.91 -2.91 -17.20
N LYS A 59 -2.60 -2.88 -17.01
CA LYS A 59 -1.75 -1.77 -17.48
C LYS A 59 -1.33 -2.00 -18.93
N HIS A 60 -1.73 -1.11 -19.83
CA HIS A 60 -1.34 -1.20 -21.24
C HIS A 60 0.20 -1.20 -21.38
N GLY A 61 0.72 -2.21 -22.08
CA GLY A 61 2.15 -2.39 -22.33
C GLY A 61 2.93 -3.05 -21.19
N ALA A 62 2.29 -3.37 -20.05
CA ALA A 62 2.91 -4.21 -19.03
C ALA A 62 2.88 -5.69 -19.46
N PRO A 63 3.93 -6.48 -19.12
CA PRO A 63 3.89 -7.91 -19.33
C PRO A 63 2.84 -8.57 -18.43
N ASP A 64 2.27 -9.66 -18.93
CA ASP A 64 1.39 -10.54 -18.14
C ASP A 64 2.11 -11.00 -16.87
N GLN A 65 1.40 -10.95 -15.74
CA GLN A 65 1.84 -11.57 -14.50
C GLN A 65 1.67 -13.10 -14.58
N VAL A 66 2.64 -13.84 -14.06
CA VAL A 66 2.55 -15.31 -13.94
C VAL A 66 2.31 -15.65 -12.47
N VAL A 67 1.19 -16.32 -12.18
CA VAL A 67 0.75 -16.68 -10.82
C VAL A 67 1.87 -17.35 -10.03
N ASP A 68 2.51 -18.38 -10.59
CA ASP A 68 3.59 -19.12 -9.92
C ASP A 68 4.83 -18.25 -9.63
N ASP A 69 5.14 -17.28 -10.50
CA ASP A 69 6.26 -16.36 -10.28
C ASP A 69 5.94 -15.41 -9.12
N CYS A 70 4.69 -14.95 -8.99
CA CYS A 70 4.26 -14.11 -7.87
C CYS A 70 4.25 -14.85 -6.54
N LEU A 71 3.78 -16.11 -6.52
CA LEU A 71 3.82 -16.93 -5.31
C LEU A 71 5.28 -17.15 -4.87
N LYS A 72 6.19 -17.45 -5.80
CA LYS A 72 7.63 -17.57 -5.51
C LYS A 72 8.29 -16.27 -5.07
N ALA A 73 7.87 -15.13 -5.61
CA ALA A 73 8.32 -13.82 -5.14
C ALA A 73 7.87 -13.58 -3.69
N PHE A 74 6.62 -13.90 -3.36
CA PHE A 74 6.09 -13.74 -2.00
C PHE A 74 6.76 -14.69 -1.00
N GLU A 75 7.05 -15.93 -1.40
CA GLU A 75 7.82 -16.88 -0.58
C GLU A 75 9.21 -16.33 -0.20
N GLN A 76 9.82 -15.52 -1.05
CA GLN A 76 11.11 -14.88 -0.78
C GLN A 76 11.03 -13.63 0.10
N VAL A 77 9.83 -13.14 0.45
CA VAL A 77 9.67 -12.01 1.38
C VAL A 77 10.33 -12.33 2.72
N PRO A 78 11.31 -11.53 3.16
CA PRO A 78 11.99 -11.75 4.43
C PRO A 78 11.06 -11.52 5.63
N VAL A 79 11.24 -12.35 6.66
CA VAL A 79 10.58 -12.18 7.96
C VAL A 79 11.57 -12.20 9.13
N ASP A 80 11.19 -11.59 10.26
CA ASP A 80 11.88 -11.71 11.55
C ASP A 80 11.54 -13.03 12.28
N SER A 81 11.99 -13.17 13.53
CA SER A 81 11.75 -14.36 14.36
C SER A 81 10.27 -14.60 14.68
N ASP A 82 9.44 -13.55 14.62
CA ASP A 82 8.01 -13.60 14.93
C ASP A 82 7.18 -13.74 13.65
N GLY A 83 7.83 -13.93 12.49
CA GLY A 83 7.17 -14.08 11.20
C GLY A 83 6.67 -12.76 10.59
N ARG A 84 7.05 -11.61 11.16
CA ARG A 84 6.67 -10.30 10.61
C ARG A 84 7.58 -9.90 9.47
N ILE A 85 7.03 -9.23 8.48
CA ILE A 85 7.75 -8.79 7.29
C ILE A 85 8.87 -7.80 7.64
N THR A 86 10.03 -7.98 7.00
CA THR A 86 11.23 -7.14 7.17
C THR A 86 11.86 -6.79 5.81
N ASP A 87 12.90 -5.96 5.84
CA ASP A 87 13.82 -5.86 4.71
C ASP A 87 14.75 -7.09 4.60
N ALA A 88 15.66 -7.05 3.60
CA ALA A 88 16.63 -8.12 3.35
C ALA A 88 17.63 -8.33 4.51
N ASN A 89 17.87 -7.31 5.34
CA ASN A 89 18.76 -7.37 6.50
C ASN A 89 18.04 -7.79 7.78
N LYS A 90 16.77 -8.21 7.68
CA LYS A 90 15.91 -8.56 8.83
C LYS A 90 15.59 -7.38 9.75
N ILE A 91 15.58 -6.17 9.18
CA ILE A 91 15.24 -4.94 9.87
C ILE A 91 13.80 -4.54 9.53
N ARG A 92 13.07 -4.05 10.53
CA ARG A 92 11.72 -3.48 10.37
C ARG A 92 11.77 -2.34 9.35
N THR A 93 10.87 -2.38 8.36
CA THR A 93 10.87 -1.44 7.25
C THR A 93 9.45 -0.97 6.94
N LYS A 94 9.34 0.23 6.38
CA LYS A 94 8.09 0.79 5.83
C LYS A 94 7.75 0.29 4.43
N SER A 95 8.72 -0.28 3.72
CA SER A 95 8.54 -0.77 2.35
C SER A 95 9.60 -1.78 1.94
N LEU A 96 9.24 -2.72 1.07
CA LEU A 96 10.17 -3.58 0.34
C LEU A 96 9.63 -3.94 -1.05
N GLU A 97 10.53 -4.42 -1.89
CA GLU A 97 10.23 -5.04 -3.17
C GLU A 97 10.99 -6.36 -3.29
N VAL A 98 10.31 -7.41 -3.74
CA VAL A 98 10.92 -8.69 -4.09
C VAL A 98 10.53 -9.04 -5.51
N VAL A 99 11.53 -9.30 -6.35
CA VAL A 99 11.33 -9.63 -7.77
C VAL A 99 11.71 -11.08 -8.02
N PHE A 100 10.81 -11.82 -8.67
CA PHE A 100 11.10 -13.14 -9.20
C PHE A 100 10.54 -13.24 -10.61
N LYS A 101 11.45 -13.31 -11.59
CA LYS A 101 11.13 -13.38 -13.04
C LYS A 101 10.13 -12.30 -13.47
N SER A 102 8.89 -12.69 -13.80
CA SER A 102 7.86 -11.80 -14.33
C SER A 102 7.13 -10.98 -13.26
N CYS A 103 7.29 -11.33 -11.98
CA CYS A 103 6.53 -10.73 -10.90
C CYS A 103 7.39 -9.92 -9.93
N ALA A 104 6.87 -8.76 -9.52
CA ALA A 104 7.42 -7.91 -8.48
C ALA A 104 6.40 -7.73 -7.36
N VAL A 105 6.69 -8.26 -6.17
CA VAL A 105 5.86 -8.09 -4.97
C VAL A 105 6.34 -6.86 -4.21
N LYS A 106 5.48 -5.85 -4.14
CA LYS A 106 5.71 -4.60 -3.41
C LYS A 106 4.82 -4.56 -2.19
N ILE A 107 5.41 -4.32 -1.02
CA ILE A 107 4.68 -4.20 0.24
C ILE A 107 5.13 -2.91 0.89
N PHE A 108 4.19 -2.06 1.28
CA PHE A 108 4.48 -0.79 1.95
C PHE A 108 3.33 -0.36 2.87
N SER A 109 3.66 0.38 3.92
CA SER A 109 2.68 1.03 4.78
C SER A 109 2.23 2.36 4.17
N ASN A 110 0.92 2.64 4.27
CA ASN A 110 0.34 3.88 3.73
C ASN A 110 0.53 5.10 4.65
N ASP A 111 0.83 4.88 5.94
CA ASP A 111 1.07 5.92 6.94
C ASP A 111 2.57 6.14 7.26
N GLY A 112 3.46 5.41 6.59
CA GLY A 112 4.90 5.56 6.73
C GLY A 112 5.51 4.92 7.98
N SER A 113 4.70 4.23 8.80
CA SER A 113 5.19 3.37 9.89
C SER A 113 5.91 2.13 9.35
N ASN A 114 6.56 1.33 10.20
CA ASN A 114 7.05 0.03 9.74
C ASN A 114 5.88 -0.95 9.56
N ILE A 115 6.07 -1.90 8.66
CA ILE A 115 5.11 -2.97 8.36
C ILE A 115 5.06 -3.95 9.53
N ASN A 116 3.94 -4.04 10.25
CA ASN A 116 3.65 -5.01 11.31
C ASN A 116 2.91 -6.28 10.87
N LEU A 117 2.81 -6.50 9.57
CA LEU A 117 2.13 -7.65 8.98
C LEU A 117 2.91 -8.96 9.22
N VAL A 118 2.23 -9.97 9.77
CA VAL A 118 2.73 -11.36 9.80
C VAL A 118 2.53 -11.97 8.41
N LYS A 119 3.60 -12.48 7.81
CA LYS A 119 3.57 -12.98 6.43
C LYS A 119 2.56 -14.11 6.22
N GLU A 120 2.43 -15.00 7.19
CA GLU A 120 1.49 -16.13 7.13
C GLU A 120 0.03 -15.66 7.05
N GLN A 121 -0.34 -14.64 7.83
CA GLN A 121 -1.68 -14.03 7.80
C GLN A 121 -1.99 -13.43 6.42
N ALA A 122 -0.99 -12.83 5.77
CA ALA A 122 -1.14 -12.25 4.44
C ALA A 122 -1.13 -13.28 3.30
N SER A 123 -0.56 -14.47 3.53
CA SER A 123 -0.26 -15.43 2.46
C SER A 123 -1.50 -15.95 1.73
N VAL A 124 -2.60 -16.19 2.46
CA VAL A 124 -3.86 -16.68 1.88
C VAL A 124 -4.46 -15.61 0.99
N THR A 125 -4.65 -14.40 1.50
CA THR A 125 -5.27 -13.29 0.75
C THR A 125 -4.40 -12.85 -0.43
N PHE A 126 -3.07 -12.87 -0.28
CA PHE A 126 -2.16 -12.64 -1.41
C PHE A 126 -2.32 -13.72 -2.48
N GLY A 127 -2.36 -15.00 -2.08
CA GLY A 127 -2.57 -16.13 -2.98
C GLY A 127 -3.89 -16.04 -3.75
N ASP A 128 -4.96 -15.62 -3.08
CA ASP A 128 -6.27 -15.44 -3.70
C ASP A 128 -6.28 -14.23 -4.65
N MET A 129 -5.62 -13.12 -4.28
CA MET A 129 -5.44 -11.96 -5.16
C MET A 129 -4.72 -12.36 -6.45
N VAL A 130 -3.57 -13.03 -6.38
CA VAL A 130 -2.81 -13.35 -7.59
C VAL A 130 -3.56 -14.30 -8.51
N ARG A 131 -4.34 -15.25 -7.96
CA ARG A 131 -5.19 -16.14 -8.77
C ARG A 131 -6.40 -15.43 -9.37
N LYS A 132 -7.02 -14.50 -8.62
CA LYS A 132 -8.17 -13.72 -9.08
C LYS A 132 -7.78 -12.71 -10.16
N CYS A 133 -6.63 -12.06 -10.03
CA CYS A 133 -6.14 -11.07 -10.97
C CYS A 133 -5.40 -11.68 -12.16
N ASP A 134 -4.86 -12.90 -12.02
CA ASP A 134 -4.16 -13.63 -13.08
C ASP A 134 -3.11 -12.74 -13.76
N LYS A 135 -3.18 -12.57 -15.07
CA LYS A 135 -2.24 -11.78 -15.89
C LYS A 135 -2.18 -10.29 -15.55
N GLN A 136 -3.08 -9.80 -14.71
CA GLN A 136 -3.22 -8.38 -14.36
C GLN A 136 -2.36 -8.00 -13.14
N LEU A 137 -2.16 -6.70 -12.94
CA LEU A 137 -1.61 -6.20 -11.68
C LEU A 137 -2.65 -6.38 -10.57
N GLY A 138 -2.22 -6.95 -9.44
CA GLY A 138 -3.04 -7.09 -8.24
C GLY A 138 -2.64 -6.08 -7.18
N TYR A 139 -3.63 -5.44 -6.56
CA TYR A 139 -3.48 -4.58 -5.39
C TYR A 139 -4.36 -5.10 -4.27
N LEU A 140 -3.86 -5.04 -3.05
CA LEU A 140 -4.55 -5.52 -1.86
C LEU A 140 -4.16 -4.64 -0.67
N ASN A 141 -5.17 -4.08 0.00
CA ASN A 141 -4.99 -3.40 1.28
C ASN A 141 -5.22 -4.42 2.40
N VAL A 142 -4.32 -4.46 3.38
CA VAL A 142 -4.45 -5.31 4.57
C VAL A 142 -4.04 -4.52 5.81
N ASP A 143 -4.56 -4.93 6.97
CA ASP A 143 -4.06 -4.46 8.25
C ASP A 143 -2.69 -5.05 8.55
N GLY A 144 -1.79 -4.27 9.14
CA GLY A 144 -0.43 -4.72 9.40
C GLY A 144 0.58 -3.58 9.43
N LYS A 145 0.24 -2.49 10.10
CA LYS A 145 1.09 -1.31 10.28
C LYS A 145 1.39 -1.13 11.78
N GLU A 146 2.54 -0.58 12.12
CA GLU A 146 2.84 -0.25 13.53
C GLU A 146 2.10 1.04 13.94
N GLY A 147 1.37 1.03 15.06
CA GLY A 147 0.82 2.27 15.64
C GLY A 147 -0.42 2.06 16.52
N PRO A 148 -0.86 3.10 17.26
CA PRO A 148 -1.90 3.01 18.28
C PRO A 148 -3.33 2.80 17.76
N ASN A 149 -3.51 2.66 16.45
CA ASN A 149 -4.81 2.35 15.84
C ASN A 149 -4.89 0.84 15.53
N GLU A 150 -4.50 0.03 16.52
CA GLU A 150 -4.76 -1.41 16.58
C GLU A 150 -6.15 -1.58 17.22
N GLU A 151 -7.22 -1.48 16.42
CA GLU A 151 -8.56 -1.95 16.79
C GLU A 151 -9.03 -3.01 15.79
#